data_AF-A0AAW7CGS9-F1
#
_entry.id   AF-A0AAW7CGS9-F1
#
_cell.length_a   1.000
_cell.length_b   1.000
_cell.length_c   1.000
_cell.angle_alpha   90.00
_cell.angle_beta   90.00
_cell.angle_gamma   90.00
#
_symmetry.space_group_name_H-M   'P 1'
#
loop_
_entity.id
_entity.type
_entity.pdbx_description
1 polymer ?
#
loop_
_entity_poly.entity_id
_entity_poly.type
_entity_poly.pdbx_seq_one_letter_code
_entity_poly.pdbx_strand_id
1 'polypeptide(L)' 'MDGKKRALDNIITERLWRTIKYEEVYLKEYNSPREARKEIGNFIQFYNHERLHQALGYKTPASVYGL' A
#
# COMPACT_ATOMS: atom_id res chain seq x y z
N MET A 1 -18.10 6.56 3.82
CA MET A 1 -17.97 5.23 4.47
C MET A 1 -19.36 4.84 4.93
N ASP A 2 -20.17 4.27 4.04
CA ASP A 2 -21.54 3.86 4.36
C ASP A 2 -21.53 2.43 4.89
N GLY A 3 -22.22 2.19 6.00
CA GLY A 3 -22.14 0.99 6.85
C GLY A 3 -22.60 -0.35 6.25
N LYS A 4 -22.57 -0.54 4.92
CA LYS A 4 -22.75 -1.84 4.27
C LYS A 4 -21.39 -2.46 3.96
N LYS A 5 -20.75 -3.06 4.98
CA LYS A 5 -19.50 -3.82 4.85
C LYS A 5 -19.71 -5.04 3.94
N ARG A 6 -19.47 -4.89 2.63
CA ARG A 6 -19.27 -6.05 1.76
C ARG A 6 -17.83 -6.51 1.97
N ALA A 7 -17.63 -7.77 2.35
CA ALA A 7 -16.29 -8.33 2.54
C ALA A 7 -15.39 -8.10 1.32
N LEU A 8 -15.97 -8.08 0.12
CA LEU A 8 -15.29 -7.83 -1.15
C LEU A 8 -14.65 -6.43 -1.26
N ASP A 9 -15.30 -5.40 -0.71
CA ASP A 9 -14.79 -4.02 -0.77
C ASP A 9 -13.56 -3.86 0.14
N ASN A 10 -13.50 -4.67 1.20
CA ASN A 10 -12.42 -4.62 2.18
C ASN A 10 -11.21 -5.48 1.79
N ILE A 11 -11.39 -6.52 0.98
CA ILE A 11 -10.32 -7.45 0.58
C ILE A 11 -9.11 -6.73 -0.04
N ILE A 12 -9.34 -5.72 -0.89
CA ILE A 12 -8.26 -4.98 -1.55
C ILE A 12 -7.46 -4.18 -0.51
N THR A 13 -8.18 -3.45 0.34
CA THR A 13 -7.59 -2.66 1.43
C THR A 13 -6.84 -3.54 2.43
N GLU A 14 -7.41 -4.67 2.82
CA GLU A 14 -6.77 -5.64 3.72
C GLU A 14 -5.50 -6.23 3.13
N ARG A 15 -5.52 -6.58 1.83
CA ARG A 15 -4.34 -7.08 1.13
C ARG A 15 -3.24 -6.02 1.07
N LEU A 16 -3.59 -4.76 0.76
CA LEU A 16 -2.65 -3.64 0.79
C LEU A 16 -2.02 -3.47 2.19
N TRP A 17 -2.84 -3.47 3.24
CA TRP A 17 -2.35 -3.34 4.61
C TRP A 17 -1.45 -4.50 5.04
N ARG A 18 -1.73 -5.73 4.57
CA ARG A 18 -0.82 -6.86 4.80
C ARG A 18 0.53 -6.59 4.16
N THR A 19 0.57 -6.15 2.90
CA THR A 19 1.84 -5.84 2.22
C THR A 19 2.63 -4.75 2.96
N ILE A 20 2.00 -3.63 3.31
CA ILE A 20 2.65 -2.54 4.05
C ILE A 20 3.22 -3.04 5.38
N LYS A 21 2.46 -3.87 6.12
CA LYS A 21 2.93 -4.38 7.40
C LYS A 21 4.17 -5.27 7.25
N TYR A 22 4.13 -6.22 6.32
CA TYR A 22 5.20 -7.21 6.18
C TYR A 22 6.46 -6.68 5.49
N GLU A 23 6.31 -5.77 4.54
CA GLU A 23 7.44 -5.29 3.72
C GLU A 23 8.05 -3.98 4.22
N GLU A 24 7.38 -3.25 5.11
CA GLU A 24 7.84 -1.94 5.58
C GLU A 24 7.80 -1.85 7.11
N VAL A 25 6.62 -2.01 7.73
CA VAL A 25 6.44 -1.74 9.18
C VAL A 25 7.13 -2.76 10.07
N TYR A 26 7.07 -4.06 9.75
CA TYR A 26 7.67 -5.11 10.59
C TYR A 26 9.19 -5.23 10.41
N LEU A 27 9.73 -4.64 9.35
CA LEU A 27 11.17 -4.67 9.04
C LEU A 27 11.92 -3.48 9.62
N LYS A 28 11.21 -2.46 10.11
CA LYS A 28 11.81 -1.20 10.58
C LYS A 28 11.38 -0.88 12.00
N GLU A 29 12.34 -0.42 12.79
CA GLU A 29 12.07 0.32 14.01
C GLU A 29 12.05 1.81 13.68
N TYR A 30 10.95 2.49 14.00
CA TYR A 30 10.83 3.93 13.80
C TYR A 30 11.18 4.66 15.10
N ASN A 31 12.09 5.63 15.03
CA ASN A 31 12.51 6.43 16.18
C ASN A 31 11.46 7.48 16.55
N SER A 32 10.56 7.83 15.61
CA SER A 32 9.47 8.76 15.87
C SER A 32 8.26 8.54 14.96
N PRO A 33 7.04 8.98 15.37
CA PRO A 33 5.87 8.97 14.50
C PRO A 33 6.04 9.81 13.22
N ARG A 34 6.92 10.81 13.24
CA ARG A 34 7.22 11.64 12.06
C ARG A 34 8.03 10.85 11.03
N GLU A 35 9.01 10.08 11.49
CA GLU A 35 9.79 9.18 10.66
C GLU A 35 8.91 8.09 10.05
N ALA A 36 8.08 7.43 10.87
CA ALA A 36 7.13 6.43 10.39
C ALA A 36 6.23 6.97 9.26
N ARG A 37 5.69 8.18 9.43
CA ARG A 37 4.87 8.84 8.38
C ARG A 37 5.65 9.08 7.08
N LYS A 38 6.91 9.51 7.18
CA LYS A 38 7.76 9.74 6.01
C LYS A 38 8.06 8.43 5.28
N GLU A 39 8.52 7.42 6.01
CA GLU A 39 8.93 6.14 5.44
C GLU A 39 7.74 5.37 4.83
N ILE A 40 6.60 5.33 5.51
CA ILE A 40 5.37 4.74 4.97
C ILE A 40 4.91 5.52 3.72
N GLY A 41 5.03 6.85 3.73
CA GLY A 41 4.74 7.69 2.56
C GLY A 41 5.63 7.33 1.36
N ASN A 42 6.94 7.17 1.58
CA ASN A 42 7.88 6.73 0.55
C ASN A 42 7.52 5.35 0.02
N PHE A 43 7.16 4.41 0.91
CA PHE A 43 6.74 3.06 0.51
C PHE A 43 5.49 3.10 -0.38
N ILE A 44 4.49 3.94 -0.04
CA ILE A 44 3.28 4.10 -0.84
C ILE A 44 3.61 4.68 -2.22
N GLN A 45 4.48 5.68 -2.29
CA GLN A 45 4.95 6.23 -3.56
C GLN A 45 5.60 5.13 -4.41
N PHE A 46 6.55 4.39 -3.85
CA PHE A 46 7.22 3.27 -4.51
C PHE A 46 6.20 2.22 -4.99
N TYR A 47 5.27 1.81 -4.14
CA TYR A 47 4.24 0.82 -4.47
C TYR A 47 3.37 1.25 -5.67
N ASN A 48 3.02 2.53 -5.74
CA ASN A 48 2.12 3.08 -6.76
C ASN A 48 2.82 3.47 -8.07
N HIS A 49 4.06 3.95 -8.01
CA HIS A 49 4.72 4.55 -9.17
C HIS A 49 5.91 3.76 -9.71
N GLU A 50 6.48 2.83 -8.93
CA GLU A 50 7.72 2.14 -9.29
C GLU A 50 7.57 0.61 -9.30
N ARG A 51 6.84 0.04 -8.34
CA ARG A 51 6.64 -1.41 -8.25
C ARG A 51 5.76 -1.91 -9.39
N LEU A 52 6.28 -2.90 -10.13
CA LEU A 52 5.50 -3.64 -11.13
C LEU A 52 4.67 -4.72 -10.45
N HIS A 53 3.39 -4.82 -10.82
CA HIS A 53 2.48 -5.80 -10.25
C HIS A 53 2.08 -6.81 -11.32
N GLN A 54 2.35 -8.10 -11.06
CA GLN A 54 1.98 -9.17 -11.98
C GLN A 54 0.46 -9.20 -12.26
N ALA A 55 -0.36 -8.93 -11.24
CA ALA A 55 -1.82 -8.82 -11.38
C ALA A 55 -2.26 -7.67 -12.30
N LEU A 56 -1.39 -6.68 -12.55
CA LEU A 56 -1.62 -5.55 -13.44
C LEU A 56 -0.89 -5.73 -14.79
N GLY A 57 -0.42 -6.94 -15.11
CA GLY A 57 0.35 -7.19 -16.34
C GLY A 57 1.73 -6.54 -16.31
N TYR A 58 2.41 -6.57 -15.16
CA TYR A 58 3.70 -5.92 -14.93
C TYR A 58 3.67 -4.41 -15.19
N LYS A 59 2.58 -3.76 -14.78
CA LYS A 59 2.42 -2.31 -14.76
C LYS A 59 2.33 -1.78 -13.34
N THR A 60 2.54 -0.48 -13.19
CA THR A 60 2.41 0.21 -11.90
C THR A 60 0.96 0.64 -11.67
N PRO A 61 0.47 0.72 -10.42
CA PRO A 61 -0.88 1.17 -10.13
C PRO A 61 -1.18 2.55 -10.72
N ALA A 62 -0.22 3.48 -10.68
CA ALA A 62 -0.37 4.80 -11.26
C ALA A 62 -0.64 4.75 -12.78
N SER A 63 0.04 3.86 -13.51
CA SER A 63 -0.18 3.71 -14.96
C SER A 63 -1.53 3.09 -15.33
N VAL A 64 -2.15 2.32 -14.43
CA VAL A 64 -3.43 1.63 -14.68
C VAL A 64 -4.62 2.47 -14.21
N TYR A 65 -4.48 3.14 -13.06
CA TYR A 65 -5.58 3.85 -12.39
C TYR A 65 -5.48 5.38 -12.47
N GLY A 66 -4.39 5.94 -13.01
CA GLY A 66 -4.22 7.39 -13.18
C GLY A 66 -3.99 8.14 -11.86
N LEU A 67 -3.13 7.61 -10.99
CA LEU A 67 -2.71 8.26 -9.73
C LEU A 67 -1.70 9.39 -9.97
#